data_AF-A0AA88U8Y2-F1
#
_entry.id   AF-A0AA88U8Y2-F1
#
_cell.length_a   1.000
_cell.length_b   1.000
_cell.length_c   1.000
_cell.angle_alpha   90.00
_cell.angle_beta   90.00
_cell.angle_gamma   90.00
#
_symmetry.space_group_name_H-M   'P 1'
#
loop_
_entity.id
_entity.type
_entity.pdbx_description
1 polymer ?
#
loop_
_entity_poly.entity_id
_entity_poly.type
_entity_poly.pdbx_seq_one_letter_code
_entity_poly.pdbx_strand_id
1 'polypeptide(L)'
;MTSMNVPEPMMSLAVSPVSKDSGGQFSKALNRFQREDPTFRVGLDAESCQTIISGMGELHLDIYVERIRREYKVDAAVGKPRVNFRETVTQRAEFDYLHKKQSGGQGQYRMGKGEFTMEYKEHSPVSNDVQMQLVNTYKATKAAE
;
A
#
# COMPACT_ATOMS: atom_id res chain seq x y z
N MET A 1 -7.75 -0.59 -32.58
CA MET A 1 -6.58 -1.09 -31.82
C MET A 1 -7.06 -2.23 -30.95
N THR A 2 -6.61 -3.44 -31.23
CA THR A 2 -7.07 -4.66 -30.56
C THR A 2 -6.73 -4.59 -29.08
N SER A 3 -7.72 -4.67 -28.19
CA SER A 3 -7.49 -4.67 -26.74
C SER A 3 -6.76 -5.96 -26.36
N MET A 4 -5.47 -5.86 -26.06
CA MET A 4 -4.72 -6.96 -25.49
C MET A 4 -5.22 -7.14 -24.06
N ASN A 5 -6.04 -8.17 -23.83
CA ASN A 5 -6.59 -8.46 -22.51
C ASN A 5 -5.52 -9.19 -21.69
N VAL A 6 -4.78 -8.44 -20.87
CA VAL A 6 -3.71 -8.97 -20.03
C VAL A 6 -4.33 -9.41 -18.70
N PRO A 7 -4.16 -10.69 -18.30
CA PRO A 7 -4.70 -11.17 -17.04
C PRO A 7 -4.05 -10.48 -15.84
N GLU A 8 -4.77 -10.42 -14.72
CA GLU A 8 -4.22 -9.90 -13.48
C GLU A 8 -3.17 -10.88 -12.90
N PRO A 9 -2.05 -10.36 -12.36
CA PRO A 9 -1.04 -11.19 -11.72
C PRO A 9 -1.61 -11.84 -10.45
N MET A 10 -1.33 -13.13 -10.25
CA MET A 10 -1.84 -13.89 -9.10
C MET A 10 -0.91 -13.86 -7.88
N MET A 11 0.40 -13.66 -8.07
CA MET A 11 1.37 -13.75 -6.99
C MET A 11 2.30 -12.55 -6.96
N SER A 12 2.64 -12.11 -5.74
CA SER A 12 3.51 -10.97 -5.49
C SER A 12 4.66 -11.36 -4.56
N LEU A 13 5.86 -10.93 -4.89
CA LEU A 13 7.07 -11.12 -4.08
C LEU A 13 7.76 -9.78 -3.84
N ALA A 14 8.33 -9.62 -2.65
CA ALA A 14 9.22 -8.51 -2.37
C ALA A 14 10.64 -8.88 -2.82
N VAL A 15 11.27 -7.97 -3.54
CA VAL A 15 12.62 -8.14 -4.04
C VAL A 15 13.47 -6.94 -3.65
N SER A 16 14.70 -7.20 -3.23
CA SER A 16 15.67 -6.17 -2.87
C SER A 16 17.07 -6.55 -3.35
N PRO A 17 17.86 -5.62 -3.90
CA PRO A 17 19.25 -5.90 -4.23
C PRO A 17 20.06 -6.11 -2.94
N VAL A 18 20.93 -7.13 -2.91
CA VAL A 18 21.81 -7.39 -1.76
C VAL A 18 22.83 -6.26 -1.57
N SER A 19 23.32 -5.70 -2.67
CA SER A 19 24.26 -4.56 -2.66
C SER A 19 23.58 -3.25 -3.04
N LYS A 20 23.90 -2.17 -2.32
CA LYS A 20 23.41 -0.82 -2.61
C LYS A 20 23.96 -0.26 -3.93
N ASP A 21 25.19 -0.63 -4.29
CA ASP A 21 25.85 -0.17 -5.53
C ASP A 21 25.14 -0.71 -6.79
N SER A 22 24.47 -1.86 -6.65
CA SER A 22 23.74 -2.53 -7.73
C SER A 22 22.35 -1.96 -8.00
N GLY A 23 21.88 -0.99 -7.20
CA GLY A 23 20.53 -0.43 -7.31
C GLY A 23 20.21 0.15 -8.69
N GLY A 24 21.17 0.83 -9.33
CA GLY A 24 20.96 1.41 -10.67
C GLY A 24 20.81 0.37 -11.78
N GLN A 25 21.47 -0.78 -11.68
CA GLN A 25 21.34 -1.87 -12.64
C GLN A 25 20.04 -2.66 -12.40
N PHE A 26 19.67 -2.83 -11.13
CA PHE A 26 18.41 -3.44 -10.72
C PHE A 26 17.18 -2.70 -11.27
N SER A 27 17.12 -1.37 -11.12
CA SER A 27 16.02 -0.56 -11.67
C SER A 27 15.97 -0.61 -13.20
N LYS A 28 17.12 -0.69 -13.88
CA LYS A 28 17.17 -0.86 -15.34
C LYS A 28 16.65 -2.23 -15.78
N ALA A 29 16.97 -3.30 -15.04
CA ALA A 29 16.49 -4.64 -15.31
C ALA A 29 14.95 -4.73 -15.21
N LEU A 30 14.39 -4.23 -14.10
CA LEU A 30 12.94 -4.23 -13.87
C LEU A 30 12.16 -3.47 -14.96
N ASN A 31 12.65 -2.30 -15.37
CA ASN A 31 12.03 -1.53 -16.46
C ASN A 31 12.09 -2.27 -17.81
N ARG A 32 13.12 -3.08 -18.04
CA ARG A 32 13.22 -3.87 -19.27
C ARG A 32 12.23 -5.03 -19.24
N PHE A 33 12.14 -5.76 -18.14
CA PHE A 33 11.20 -6.89 -18.03
C PHE A 33 9.75 -6.47 -18.14
N GLN A 34 9.38 -5.31 -17.58
CA GLN A 34 8.04 -4.75 -17.72
C GLN A 34 7.67 -4.39 -19.17
N ARG A 35 8.66 -4.13 -20.04
CA ARG A 35 8.45 -3.90 -21.48
C ARG A 35 8.42 -5.20 -22.28
N GLU A 36 9.15 -6.21 -21.82
CA GLU A 36 9.20 -7.54 -22.46
C GLU A 36 7.93 -8.34 -22.21
N ASP A 37 7.38 -8.28 -20.99
CA ASP A 37 6.19 -9.03 -20.59
C ASP A 37 5.16 -8.10 -19.93
N PRO A 38 3.99 -7.88 -20.56
CA PRO A 38 2.93 -7.04 -20.00
C PRO A 38 2.26 -7.65 -18.76
N THR A 39 2.45 -8.95 -18.49
CA THR A 39 1.93 -9.62 -17.29
C THR A 39 2.81 -9.36 -16.06
N PHE A 40 4.06 -8.96 -16.26
CA PHE A 40 4.98 -8.62 -15.18
C PHE A 40 4.79 -7.17 -14.73
N ARG A 41 4.37 -7.00 -13.48
CA ARG A 41 4.16 -5.66 -12.89
C ARG A 41 5.14 -5.41 -11.77
N VAL A 42 5.62 -4.17 -11.70
CA VAL A 42 6.52 -3.70 -10.65
C VAL A 42 5.85 -2.55 -9.93
N GLY A 43 5.78 -2.63 -8.61
CA GLY A 43 5.25 -1.59 -7.74
C GLY A 43 6.24 -1.25 -6.64
N LEU A 44 6.24 0.00 -6.21
CA LEU A 44 6.90 0.43 -4.98
C LEU A 44 5.82 0.65 -3.93
N ASP A 45 5.90 -0.06 -2.81
CA ASP A 45 5.01 0.21 -1.68
C ASP A 45 5.49 1.44 -0.90
N ALA A 46 4.60 2.40 -0.68
CA ALA A 46 4.94 3.70 -0.10
C ALA A 46 5.20 3.65 1.42
N GLU A 47 4.62 2.67 2.12
CA GLU A 47 4.74 2.55 3.58
C GLU A 47 5.93 1.66 3.97
N SER A 48 6.12 0.53 3.29
CA SER A 48 7.24 -0.39 3.55
C SER A 48 8.52 -0.01 2.79
N CYS A 49 8.44 0.89 1.81
CA CYS A 49 9.54 1.26 0.89
C CYS A 49 10.16 0.04 0.18
N GLN A 50 9.38 -1.03 -0.02
CA GLN A 50 9.83 -2.25 -0.69
C GLN A 50 9.46 -2.23 -2.17
N THR A 51 10.33 -2.81 -3.01
CA THR A 51 9.98 -3.10 -4.40
C THR A 51 9.26 -4.44 -4.47
N ILE A 52 8.03 -4.42 -4.97
CA ILE A 52 7.17 -5.58 -5.11
C ILE A 52 7.08 -5.92 -6.60
N ILE A 53 7.37 -7.17 -6.94
CA ILE A 53 7.18 -7.74 -8.27
C ILE A 53 5.95 -8.64 -8.25
N SER A 54 5.09 -8.51 -9.25
CA SER A 54 3.87 -9.28 -9.40
C SER A 54 3.87 -10.00 -10.75
N GLY A 55 3.48 -11.28 -10.73
CA GLY A 55 3.49 -12.14 -11.90
C GLY A 55 2.39 -13.21 -11.85
N MET A 56 2.36 -14.07 -12.87
CA MET A 56 1.32 -15.08 -13.03
C MET A 56 1.47 -16.27 -12.07
N GLY A 57 2.67 -16.50 -11.53
CA GLY A 57 2.94 -17.59 -10.59
C GLY A 57 4.38 -17.59 -10.08
N GLU A 58 4.68 -18.55 -9.21
CA GLU A 58 6.00 -18.68 -8.57
C GLU A 58 7.14 -18.87 -9.60
N LEU A 59 6.98 -19.83 -10.52
CA LEU A 59 7.99 -20.12 -11.55
C LEU A 59 8.31 -18.90 -12.42
N HIS A 60 7.30 -18.08 -12.74
CA HIS A 60 7.47 -16.87 -13.53
C HIS A 60 8.39 -15.87 -12.84
N LEU A 61 8.18 -15.67 -11.54
CA LEU A 61 8.99 -14.77 -10.72
C LEU A 61 10.41 -15.32 -10.50
N ASP A 62 10.56 -16.63 -10.30
CA ASP A 62 11.86 -17.29 -10.12
C ASP A 62 12.74 -17.16 -11.38
N ILE A 63 12.15 -17.30 -12.57
CA ILE A 63 12.86 -17.10 -13.84
C ILE A 63 13.40 -15.66 -13.93
N TYR A 64 12.61 -14.65 -13.53
CA TYR A 64 13.08 -13.27 -13.55
C TYR A 64 14.21 -13.01 -12.54
N VAL A 65 14.14 -13.62 -11.36
CA VAL A 65 15.21 -13.51 -10.35
C VAL A 65 16.51 -14.09 -10.89
N GLU A 66 16.46 -15.27 -11.54
CA GLU A 66 17.61 -15.86 -12.22
C GLU A 66 18.11 -15.00 -13.40
N ARG A 67 17.20 -14.38 -14.19
CA ARG A 67 17.59 -13.46 -15.26
C ARG A 67 18.30 -12.22 -14.74
N ILE A 68 17.83 -11.62 -13.63
CA ILE A 68 18.52 -10.49 -12.98
C ILE A 68 19.94 -10.88 -12.60
N ARG A 69 20.10 -12.08 -12.03
CA ARG A 69 21.41 -12.59 -11.61
C ARG A 69 22.35 -12.85 -12.78
N ARG A 70 21.85 -13.44 -13.87
CA ARG A 70 22.68 -13.82 -15.05
C ARG A 70 22.96 -12.65 -15.99
N GLU A 71 21.95 -11.87 -16.33
CA GLU A 71 22.07 -10.79 -17.31
C GLU A 71 22.67 -9.52 -16.70
N TYR A 72 22.23 -9.17 -15.49
CA TYR A 72 22.61 -7.92 -14.84
C TYR A 72 23.65 -8.11 -13.73
N LYS A 73 24.04 -9.36 -13.40
CA LYS A 73 25.02 -9.67 -12.35
C LYS A 73 24.66 -9.05 -10.99
N VAL A 74 23.37 -8.92 -10.71
CA VAL A 74 22.86 -8.40 -9.44
C VAL A 74 22.28 -9.57 -8.65
N ASP A 75 22.83 -9.82 -7.46
CA ASP A 75 22.20 -10.73 -6.51
C ASP A 75 20.98 -10.04 -5.89
N ALA A 76 19.81 -10.62 -6.13
CA ALA A 76 18.53 -10.15 -5.62
C ALA A 76 18.06 -11.07 -4.49
N ALA A 77 17.76 -10.50 -3.33
CA ALA A 77 17.13 -11.20 -2.22
C ALA A 77 15.60 -11.19 -2.43
N VAL A 78 14.99 -12.37 -2.34
CA VAL A 78 13.54 -12.56 -2.46
C VAL A 78 12.92 -12.86 -1.11
N GLY A 79 11.72 -12.32 -0.88
CA GLY A 79 10.96 -12.54 0.33
C GLY A 79 9.46 -12.28 0.14
N LYS A 80 8.67 -12.62 1.15
CA LYS A 80 7.25 -12.29 1.17
C LYS A 80 7.07 -10.78 1.40
N PRO A 81 6.14 -10.11 0.68
CA PRO A 81 5.81 -8.72 0.94
C PRO A 81 5.40 -8.52 2.40
N ARG A 82 5.84 -7.40 2.99
CA ARG A 82 5.42 -7.03 4.33
C ARG A 82 3.97 -6.55 4.30
N VAL A 83 3.24 -6.90 5.35
CA VAL A 83 1.89 -6.39 5.57
C VAL A 83 2.00 -5.10 6.35
N ASN A 84 1.34 -4.05 5.85
CA ASN A 84 1.30 -2.77 6.54
C ASN A 84 0.24 -2.84 7.63
N PHE A 85 0.70 -2.88 8.88
CA PHE A 85 -0.17 -2.92 10.04
C PHE A 85 -0.78 -1.55 10.30
N ARG A 86 -2.07 -1.55 10.66
CA ARG A 86 -2.76 -0.35 11.16
C ARG A 86 -3.09 -0.55 12.62
N GLU A 87 -2.82 0.47 13.42
CA GLU A 87 -3.14 0.46 14.84
C GLU A 87 -4.51 1.06 15.08
N THR A 88 -5.23 0.50 16.04
CA THR A 88 -6.53 1.02 16.47
C THR A 88 -6.70 0.89 17.97
N VAL A 89 -7.37 1.86 18.58
CA VAL A 89 -7.70 1.85 20.02
C VAL A 89 -8.90 0.94 20.27
N THR A 90 -8.75 -0.02 21.18
CA THR A 90 -9.79 -1.01 21.49
C THR A 90 -10.81 -0.54 22.52
N GLN A 91 -10.44 0.40 23.38
CA GLN A 91 -11.26 0.88 24.49
C GLN A 91 -11.19 2.40 24.58
N ARG A 92 -12.19 3.00 25.21
CA ARG A 92 -12.22 4.44 25.49
C ARG A 92 -11.08 4.77 26.44
N ALA A 93 -10.27 5.76 26.08
CA ALA A 93 -9.18 6.25 26.91
C ALA A 93 -9.20 7.77 26.98
N GLU A 94 -9.33 8.31 28.19
CA GLU A 94 -9.19 9.75 28.44
C GLU A 94 -7.71 10.14 28.43
N PHE A 95 -7.39 11.27 27.81
CA PHE A 95 -6.05 11.84 27.83
C PHE A 95 -6.06 13.29 28.29
N ASP A 96 -5.12 13.63 29.17
CA ASP A 96 -4.81 14.99 29.60
C ASP A 96 -3.33 15.22 29.32
N TYR A 97 -3.03 16.03 28.30
CA TYR A 97 -1.67 16.33 27.91
C TYR A 97 -1.35 17.81 28.03
N LEU A 98 -0.33 18.10 28.83
CA LEU A 98 0.26 19.42 28.99
C LEU A 98 1.60 19.47 28.25
N HIS A 99 1.61 20.15 27.11
CA HIS A 99 2.83 20.48 26.40
C HIS A 99 3.40 21.80 26.92
N LYS A 100 4.44 21.72 27.73
CA LYS A 100 5.20 22.89 28.20
C LYS A 100 6.68 22.72 27.86
N LYS A 101 7.18 23.53 26.94
CA LYS A 101 8.60 23.51 26.54
C LYS A 101 9.14 24.94 26.44
N GLN A 102 10.23 25.22 27.15
CA GLN A 102 10.88 26.53 27.17
C GLN A 102 12.40 26.35 27.32
N SER A 103 13.16 26.77 26.31
CA SER A 103 14.62 26.62 26.25
C SER A 103 15.38 27.96 26.31
N GLY A 104 14.82 28.96 27.02
CA GLY A 104 15.48 30.25 27.28
C GLY A 104 14.77 31.52 26.77
N GLY A 105 13.68 31.39 25.99
CA GLY A 105 12.87 32.51 25.45
C GLY A 105 11.36 32.29 25.54
N GLN A 106 10.56 32.84 24.62
CA GLN A 106 9.10 32.59 24.54
C GLN A 106 8.82 31.08 24.44
N GLY A 107 8.06 30.55 25.40
CA GLY A 107 7.79 29.13 25.55
C GLY A 107 6.54 28.69 24.81
N GLN A 108 6.48 27.40 24.47
CA GLN A 108 5.26 26.77 23.98
C GLN A 108 4.49 26.23 25.19
N TYR A 109 3.26 26.70 25.37
CA TYR A 109 2.33 26.20 26.38
C TYR A 109 1.03 25.81 25.70
N ARG A 110 0.67 24.53 25.79
CA ARG A 110 -0.62 24.01 25.36
C ARG A 110 -1.10 22.96 26.35
N MET A 111 -2.34 23.07 26.78
CA MET A 111 -3.03 22.02 27.53
C MET A 111 -4.19 21.51 26.67
N GLY A 112 -4.32 20.20 26.55
CA GLY A 112 -5.40 19.55 25.83
C GLY A 112 -5.92 18.38 26.64
N LYS A 113 -7.23 18.38 26.90
CA LYS A 113 -7.97 17.26 27.47
C LYS A 113 -8.91 16.71 26.41
N GLY A 114 -9.01 15.40 26.30
CA GLY A 114 -9.92 14.75 25.37
C GLY A 114 -10.08 13.27 25.67
N GLU A 115 -10.91 12.60 24.90
CA GLU A 115 -11.10 11.15 24.97
C GLU A 115 -10.83 10.55 23.58
N PHE A 116 -10.09 9.44 23.54
CA PHE A 116 -10.01 8.57 22.38
C PHE A 116 -11.14 7.56 22.45
N THR A 117 -12.16 7.76 21.63
CA THR A 117 -13.33 6.90 21.59
C THR A 117 -13.56 6.43 20.15
N MET A 118 -13.62 5.11 19.95
CA MET A 118 -14.05 4.49 18.70
C MET A 118 -15.54 4.17 18.81
N GLU A 119 -16.37 5.21 18.92
CA GLU A 119 -17.80 5.04 18.71
C GLU A 119 -18.00 4.84 17.20
N TYR A 120 -18.01 3.57 16.76
CA TYR A 120 -19.05 3.24 15.79
C TYR A 120 -20.33 3.47 16.57
N LYS A 121 -20.86 4.70 16.46
CA LYS A 121 -22.24 5.01 16.82
C LYS A 121 -23.03 3.79 16.44
N GLU A 122 -23.65 3.17 17.45
CA GLU A 122 -24.59 2.08 17.31
C GLU A 122 -25.27 2.23 15.95
N HIS A 123 -25.08 1.26 15.05
CA HIS A 123 -25.85 1.25 13.82
C HIS A 123 -27.31 1.07 14.26
N SER A 124 -27.96 2.16 14.62
CA SER A 124 -29.40 2.22 14.60
C SER A 124 -29.76 1.85 13.17
N PRO A 125 -30.61 0.84 12.94
CA PRO A 125 -30.98 0.44 11.61
C PRO A 125 -31.43 1.71 10.86
N VAL A 126 -30.76 1.98 9.73
CA VAL A 126 -31.14 3.09 8.86
C VAL A 126 -32.62 2.90 8.55
N SER A 127 -33.43 3.89 8.88
CA SER A 127 -34.86 3.85 8.57
C SER A 127 -35.03 3.55 7.09
N ASN A 128 -35.98 2.67 6.77
CA ASN A 128 -36.16 2.13 5.41
C ASN A 128 -36.29 3.24 4.35
N ASP A 129 -36.83 4.39 4.74
CA ASP A 129 -36.97 5.59 3.92
C ASP A 129 -35.61 6.16 3.46
N VAL A 130 -34.64 6.26 4.37
CA VAL A 130 -33.30 6.79 4.09
C VAL A 130 -32.51 5.80 3.21
N GLN A 131 -32.70 4.50 3.43
CA GLN A 131 -32.08 3.47 2.59
C GLN A 131 -32.62 3.51 1.16
N MET A 132 -33.93 3.67 0.98
CA MET A 132 -34.55 3.83 -0.34
C MET A 132 -34.04 5.08 -1.08
N GLN A 133 -33.88 6.21 -0.38
CA GLN A 133 -33.33 7.43 -0.97
C GLN A 133 -31.89 7.23 -1.46
N LEU A 134 -31.02 6.62 -0.65
CA LEU A 134 -29.63 6.34 -1.02
C LEU A 134 -29.51 5.39 -2.21
N VAL A 135 -30.38 4.37 -2.30
CA VAL A 135 -30.39 3.45 -3.43
C VAL A 135 -30.84 4.15 -4.71
N ASN A 136 -31.83 5.03 -4.62
CA ASN A 136 -32.33 5.76 -5.78
C ASN A 136 -31.33 6.80 -6.28
N THR A 137 -30.66 7.53 -5.38
CA THR A 137 -29.60 8.46 -5.77
C THR A 137 -28.44 7.73 -6.44
N TYR A 138 -27.96 6.63 -5.87
CA TYR A 138 -26.90 5.81 -6.47
C TYR A 138 -27.26 5.29 -7.86
N LYS A 139 -28.48 4.77 -8.03
CA LYS A 139 -28.97 4.31 -9.34
C LYS A 139 -29.03 5.46 -10.36
N ALA A 140 -29.44 6.65 -9.93
CA ALA A 140 -29.46 7.83 -10.79
C ALA A 140 -28.05 8.30 -11.18
N THR A 141 -27.08 8.25 -10.25
CA THR A 141 -25.68 8.60 -10.56
C THR A 141 -25.07 7.62 -11.53
N LYS A 142 -25.24 6.32 -11.29
CA LYS A 142 -24.73 5.25 -12.17
C LYS A 142 -25.39 5.23 -13.56
N ALA A 143 -26.61 5.73 -13.68
CA ALA A 143 -27.28 5.88 -14.98
C ALA A 143 -26.86 7.15 -15.74
N ALA A 144 -26.22 8.11 -15.06
CA ALA A 144 -25.69 9.33 -15.63
C ALA A 144 -24.21 9.22 -16.04
N GLU A 145 -23.48 8.25 -15.49
CA GLU A 145 -22.16 7.79 -15.94
C GLU A 145 -22.27 6.80 -17.12
#